data_AF-A0A2V7WPN1-F1
#
_entry.id   AF-A0A2V7WPN1-F1
#
_cell.length_a   1.000
_cell.length_b   1.000
_cell.length_c   1.000
_cell.angle_alpha   90.00
_cell.angle_beta   90.00
_cell.angle_gamma   90.00
#
_symmetry.space_group_name_H-M   'P 1'
#
loop_
_entity.id
_entity.type
_entity.pdbx_description
1 polymer ?
#
loop_
_entity_poly.entity_id
_entity_poly.type
_entity_poly.pdbx_seq_one_letter_code
_entity_poly.pdbx_strand_id
1 'polypeptide(L)'
;MLTLLNGWDPAGLLQAGAPRDEYECIVDSLLDLLSLNPGKEEVAAFLEREISERFGTAPPDVPQFAARAVAWFQMASREAE
;
A
#
# COMPACT_ATOMS: atom_id res chain seq x y z
N MET A 1 4.42 -3.76 -6.30
CA MET A 1 3.61 -3.01 -5.31
C MET A 1 2.56 -2.10 -5.97
N LEU A 2 2.94 -1.15 -6.84
CA LEU A 2 1.98 -0.20 -7.46
C LEU A 2 0.73 -0.86 -8.08
N THR A 3 0.89 -1.96 -8.82
CA THR A 3 -0.28 -2.71 -9.36
C THR A 3 -1.19 -3.28 -8.27
N LEU A 4 -0.65 -3.70 -7.12
CA LEU A 4 -1.47 -4.18 -6.00
C LEU A 4 -2.26 -3.02 -5.39
N LEU A 5 -1.60 -1.89 -5.16
CA LEU A 5 -2.21 -0.69 -4.56
C LEU A 5 -3.28 -0.09 -5.47
N ASN A 6 -3.01 0.00 -6.78
CA ASN A 6 -3.98 0.36 -7.82
C ASN A 6 -5.17 -0.61 -7.87
N GLY A 7 -4.95 -1.90 -7.60
CA GLY A 7 -6.04 -2.88 -7.55
C GLY A 7 -6.91 -2.77 -6.30
N TRP A 8 -6.39 -2.19 -5.22
CA TRP A 8 -7.15 -1.90 -4.00
C TRP A 8 -7.89 -0.57 -4.11
N ASP A 9 -7.30 0.43 -4.79
CA ASP A 9 -7.86 1.76 -5.01
C ASP A 9 -8.42 2.40 -3.72
N PRO A 10 -7.61 2.52 -2.66
CA PRO A 10 -8.10 2.83 -1.32
C PRO A 10 -8.77 4.19 -1.18
N ALA A 11 -8.50 5.12 -2.09
CA ALA A 11 -9.13 6.44 -2.13
C ALA A 11 -10.12 6.61 -3.30
N GLY A 12 -10.39 5.55 -4.07
CA GLY A 12 -11.32 5.58 -5.20
C GLY A 12 -10.87 6.46 -6.36
N LEU A 13 -9.57 6.76 -6.48
CA LEU A 13 -9.04 7.68 -7.47
C LEU A 13 -9.12 7.08 -8.87
N LEU A 14 -8.78 5.80 -9.01
CA LEU A 14 -8.82 5.14 -10.31
C LEU A 14 -10.26 4.92 -10.77
N GLN A 15 -11.17 4.58 -9.85
CA GLN A 15 -12.60 4.54 -10.14
C GLN A 15 -13.14 5.90 -10.61
N ALA A 16 -12.58 7.01 -10.09
CA ALA A 16 -12.91 8.37 -10.51
C ALA A 16 -12.24 8.79 -11.83
N GLY A 17 -11.42 7.93 -12.45
CA GLY A 17 -10.74 8.19 -13.72
C GLY A 17 -9.39 8.89 -13.60
N ALA A 18 -8.79 8.91 -12.40
CA ALA A 18 -7.45 9.44 -12.20
C ALA A 18 -6.37 8.54 -12.85
N PRO A 19 -5.17 9.09 -13.13
CA PRO A 19 -4.02 8.34 -13.61
C PRO A 19 -3.57 7.20 -12.66
N ARG A 20 -2.83 6.22 -13.19
CA ARG A 20 -2.39 5.02 -12.42
C ARG A 20 -1.17 5.27 -11.52
N ASP A 21 -0.57 6.45 -11.61
CA ASP A 21 0.61 6.89 -10.86
C ASP A 21 0.25 7.68 -9.59
N GLU A 22 -1.03 7.97 -9.34
CA GLU A 22 -1.49 8.72 -8.15
C GLU A 22 -1.04 8.09 -6.82
N TYR A 23 -0.89 6.75 -6.80
CA TYR A 23 -0.44 6.02 -5.62
C TYR A 23 1.08 5.77 -5.57
N GLU A 24 1.86 6.25 -6.54
CA GLU A 24 3.32 6.03 -6.60
C GLU A 24 4.02 6.56 -5.34
N CYS A 25 3.65 7.75 -4.87
CA CYS A 25 4.24 8.29 -3.65
C CYS A 25 3.93 7.47 -2.37
N ILE A 26 2.81 6.73 -2.33
CA ILE A 26 2.52 5.80 -1.24
C ILE A 26 3.38 4.54 -1.39
N VAL A 27 3.55 4.07 -2.63
CA VAL A 27 4.36 2.88 -2.93
C VAL A 27 5.78 3.04 -2.45
N ASP A 28 6.41 4.18 -2.73
CA ASP A 28 7.80 4.43 -2.35
C ASP A 28 7.97 4.33 -0.82
N SER A 29 7.17 5.09 -0.07
CA SER A 29 7.18 5.07 1.40
C SER A 29 6.83 3.69 1.98
N LEU A 30 5.92 2.95 1.33
CA LEU A 30 5.54 1.60 1.76
C LEU A 30 6.67 0.60 1.53
N LEU A 31 7.39 0.69 0.41
CA LEU A 31 8.52 -0.18 0.12
C LEU A 31 9.68 0.08 1.08
N ASP A 32 9.95 1.34 1.40
CA ASP A 32 10.93 1.72 2.43
C ASP A 32 10.57 1.10 3.78
N LEU A 33 9.30 1.22 4.20
CA LEU A 33 8.83 0.61 5.44
C LEU A 33 8.98 -0.92 5.40
N LEU A 34 8.55 -1.58 4.32
CA LEU A 34 8.59 -3.04 4.18
C LEU A 34 10.03 -3.58 4.21
N SER A 35 11.02 -2.82 3.74
CA SER A 35 12.43 -3.19 3.80
C SER A 35 12.94 -3.40 5.24
N LEU A 36 12.28 -2.77 6.22
CA LEU A 36 12.60 -2.90 7.64
C LEU A 36 11.97 -4.15 8.30
N ASN A 37 11.29 -5.00 7.53
CA ASN A 37 10.56 -6.19 8.00
C ASN A 37 9.50 -5.89 9.09
N PRO A 38 8.59 -4.93 8.87
CA PRO A 38 7.54 -4.57 9.81
C PRO A 38 6.49 -5.69 9.94
N GLY A 39 5.75 -5.67 11.05
CA GLY A 39 4.54 -6.47 11.20
C GLY A 39 3.38 -5.93 10.35
N LYS A 40 2.38 -6.79 10.10
CA LYS A 40 1.15 -6.41 9.37
C LYS A 40 0.37 -5.27 10.05
N GLU A 41 0.43 -5.16 11.37
CA GLU A 41 -0.26 -4.11 12.14
C GLU A 41 0.40 -2.74 11.95
N GLU A 42 1.74 -2.71 11.89
CA GLU A 42 2.50 -1.49 11.60
C GLU A 42 2.24 -1.02 10.18
N VAL A 43 2.22 -1.95 9.21
CA VAL A 43 1.86 -1.64 7.82
C VAL A 43 0.42 -1.14 7.71
N ALA A 44 -0.52 -1.72 8.45
CA ALA A 44 -1.91 -1.26 8.46
C ALA A 44 -2.02 0.18 9.00
N ALA A 45 -1.41 0.46 10.15
CA ALA A 45 -1.41 1.80 10.74
C ALA A 45 -0.75 2.84 9.82
N PHE A 46 0.34 2.47 9.15
CA PHE A 46 0.99 3.31 8.15
C PHE A 46 0.06 3.64 6.97
N LEU A 47 -0.59 2.62 6.39
CA LEU A 47 -1.49 2.81 5.25
C LEU A 47 -2.70 3.67 5.61
N GLU A 48 -3.32 3.40 6.76
CA GLU A 48 -4.46 4.19 7.24
C GLU A 48 -4.10 5.67 7.40
N ARG A 49 -2.94 5.96 8.01
CA ARG A 49 -2.44 7.33 8.16
C ARG A 49 -2.15 7.98 6.82
N GLU A 50 -1.29 7.38 5.99
CA GLU A 50 -0.84 8.02 4.74
C GLU A 50 -2.01 8.29 3.77
N ILE A 51 -2.95 7.35 3.67
CA ILE A 51 -4.11 7.51 2.78
C ILE A 51 -5.04 8.60 3.32
N SER A 52 -5.29 8.61 4.63
CA SER A 52 -6.12 9.64 5.26
C SER A 52 -5.51 11.03 5.14
N GLU A 53 -4.21 11.17 5.38
CA GLU A 53 -3.51 12.46 5.33
C GLU A 53 -3.39 13.00 3.90
N ARG A 54 -3.16 12.14 2.90
CA ARG A 54 -2.96 12.58 1.50
C ARG A 54 -4.26 12.77 0.74
N PHE A 55 -5.26 11.93 0.99
CA PHE A 55 -6.50 11.89 0.20
C PHE A 55 -7.74 12.30 0.99
N GLY A 56 -7.62 12.53 2.29
CA GLY A 56 -8.74 12.97 3.14
C GLY A 56 -9.84 11.93 3.29
N THR A 57 -9.52 10.64 3.15
CA THR A 57 -10.48 9.54 3.19
C THR A 57 -9.98 8.37 4.02
N ALA A 58 -10.91 7.65 4.64
CA ALA A 58 -10.61 6.43 5.37
C ALA A 58 -10.55 5.24 4.39
N PRO A 59 -9.38 4.61 4.19
CA PRO A 59 -9.28 3.44 3.30
C PRO A 59 -10.09 2.23 3.78
N PRO A 60 -10.77 1.49 2.89
CA PRO A 60 -11.47 0.26 3.24
C PRO A 60 -10.50 -0.93 3.37
N ASP A 61 -10.79 -1.90 4.23
CA ASP A 61 -10.08 -3.20 4.27
C ASP A 61 -8.54 -3.14 4.48
N VAL A 62 -8.06 -2.10 5.16
CA VAL A 62 -6.62 -1.88 5.42
C VAL A 62 -5.89 -3.11 5.98
N PRO A 63 -6.42 -3.83 7.01
CA PRO A 63 -5.69 -4.98 7.56
C PRO A 63 -5.48 -6.11 6.54
N GLN A 64 -6.43 -6.30 5.62
CA GLN A 64 -6.34 -7.30 4.56
C GLN A 64 -5.29 -6.90 3.53
N PHE A 65 -5.28 -5.63 3.12
CA PHE A 65 -4.26 -5.14 2.20
C PHE A 65 -2.87 -5.17 2.83
N ALA A 66 -2.73 -4.78 4.10
CA ALA A 66 -1.45 -4.82 4.83
C ALA A 66 -0.86 -6.24 4.87
N ALA A 67 -1.68 -7.25 5.20
CA ALA A 67 -1.25 -8.64 5.17
C ALA A 67 -0.78 -9.08 3.76
N ARG A 68 -1.50 -8.65 2.71
CA ARG A 68 -1.15 -8.92 1.32
C ARG A 68 0.15 -8.21 0.90
N ALA A 69 0.36 -6.97 1.32
CA ALA A 69 1.55 -6.18 1.01
C ALA A 69 2.81 -6.81 1.63
N VAL A 70 2.73 -7.22 2.89
CA VAL A 70 3.81 -7.94 3.58
C VAL A 70 4.11 -9.26 2.88
N ALA A 71 3.10 -10.07 2.58
CA ALA A 71 3.29 -11.35 1.89
C ALA A 71 3.90 -11.18 0.50
N TRP A 72 3.43 -10.20 -0.28
CA TRP A 72 3.96 -9.89 -1.60
C TRP A 72 5.45 -9.49 -1.53
N PHE A 73 5.83 -8.63 -0.59
CA PHE A 73 7.21 -8.18 -0.44
C PHE A 73 8.14 -9.33 -0.03
N GLN A 74 7.71 -10.18 0.91
CA GLN A 74 8.47 -11.36 1.31
C GLN A 74 8.67 -12.37 0.17
N MET A 75 7.70 -12.51 -0.73
CA MET A 75 7.83 -13.36 -1.92
C MET A 75 8.79 -12.74 -2.94
N ALA A 76 8.64 -11.45 -3.23
CA ALA A 76 9.47 -10.74 -4.20
C ALA A 76 10.95 -10.69 -3.80
N SER A 77 11.25 -10.53 -2.51
CA SER A 77 12.63 -10.52 -2.01
C SER A 77 13.32 -11.89 -2.14
N ARG A 78 12.57 -13.00 -2.01
CA ARG A 78 13.11 -14.36 -2.15
C ARG A 78 13.44 -14.74 -3.59
N GLU A 79 12.80 -14.10 -4.58
CA GLU A 79 13.09 -14.32 -6.01
C GLU A 79 14.30 -13.51 -6.49
N ALA A 80 14.76 -12.54 -5.70
CA ALA A 80 15.93 -11.71 -5.99
C ALA A 80 17.25 -12.28 -5.44
N GLU A 81 17.18 -13.34 -4.62
CA GLU A 81 18.30 -14.12 -4.07
C GLU A 81 18.66 -15.31 -4.96
#